data_AF-A0ABD8AYE0-F1
#
_entry.id   AF-A0ABD8AYE0-F1
#
_cell.length_a   1.000
_cell.length_b   1.000
_cell.length_c   1.000
_cell.angle_alpha   90.00
_cell.angle_beta   90.00
_cell.angle_gamma   90.00
#
_symmetry.space_group_name_H-M   'P 1'
#
loop_
_entity.id
_entity.type
_entity.pdbx_description
1 polymer ?
#
loop_
_entity_poly.entity_id
_entity_poly.type
_entity_poly.pdbx_seq_one_letter_code
_entity_poly.pdbx_strand_id
1 'polypeptide(L)'
;MLHLKAKKIITFVLACTMVFSVVGMAVLPVGTVSAADASGTTASISDIFKNQLPDGGWRKDYKQTSGEWAKSTIDNKATYSEIRRLAKEFKKTNDPRYSTAAIKGINFLINMQYSNGGWPQVYQSSGYHKHITYNDDAMINVMIMLDEVAARKGDFSFIDSTLANRSKNSVAKGVEAILNTQVVSGGKLTAWGQQHDSSSLKPASARIYEVPSLTAGESVTIVKFLKTRPANAKITASIKGAEAWFNKVKITGYKYERANGDSKIIADSKAAPIWARFYEIGTDKPIFIGRDGVVKYKLSDIDKERRGGYAWYGNWPSKL
;
A
#
# COMPACT_ATOMS: atom_id res chain seq x y z
N MET A 1 25.45 -82.87 -42.36
CA MET A 1 26.24 -82.58 -43.59
C MET A 1 26.76 -81.16 -43.51
N LEU A 2 28.09 -81.04 -43.59
CA LEU A 2 28.91 -79.98 -44.18
C LEU A 2 28.51 -78.48 -44.06
N HIS A 3 29.46 -77.77 -43.46
CA HIS A 3 30.23 -76.64 -44.04
C HIS A 3 29.82 -75.18 -43.75
N LEU A 4 30.76 -74.53 -43.05
CA LEU A 4 31.25 -73.15 -43.20
C LEU A 4 30.80 -72.39 -44.46
N LYS A 5 30.49 -71.10 -44.28
CA LYS A 5 31.34 -70.00 -44.80
C LYS A 5 30.95 -68.63 -44.23
N ALA A 6 31.95 -67.95 -43.68
CA ALA A 6 31.93 -66.54 -43.37
C ALA A 6 32.05 -65.67 -44.63
N LYS A 7 31.50 -64.45 -44.59
CA LYS A 7 32.06 -63.28 -45.28
C LYS A 7 31.71 -62.00 -44.51
N LYS A 8 32.77 -61.24 -44.20
CA LYS A 8 32.82 -59.89 -43.61
C LYS A 8 32.02 -58.89 -44.46
N ILE A 9 31.60 -57.76 -43.86
CA ILE A 9 32.04 -56.39 -44.23
C ILE A 9 31.23 -55.29 -43.50
N ILE A 10 31.99 -54.30 -43.00
CA ILE A 10 31.71 -52.91 -42.61
C ILE A 10 31.15 -52.59 -41.22
N THR A 11 32.11 -52.15 -40.41
CA THR A 11 32.07 -51.31 -39.22
C THR A 11 31.32 -49.98 -39.45
N PHE A 12 30.41 -49.61 -38.55
CA PHE A 12 30.08 -48.21 -38.28
C PHE A 12 30.08 -47.99 -36.76
N VAL A 13 31.09 -47.29 -36.28
CA VAL A 13 31.19 -46.80 -34.90
C VAL A 13 30.31 -45.57 -34.80
N LEU A 14 29.21 -45.64 -34.06
CA LEU A 14 28.47 -44.44 -33.65
C LEU A 14 28.78 -44.15 -32.19
N ALA A 15 29.72 -43.24 -31.98
CA ALA A 15 30.01 -42.65 -30.69
C ALA A 15 28.79 -41.80 -30.26
N CYS A 16 28.06 -42.24 -29.23
CA CYS A 16 27.07 -41.41 -28.55
C CYS A 16 27.79 -40.51 -27.54
N THR A 17 28.11 -39.30 -27.97
CA THR A 17 28.49 -38.19 -27.08
C THR A 17 27.28 -37.79 -26.25
N MET A 18 27.30 -38.10 -24.95
CA MET A 18 26.39 -37.49 -23.98
C MET A 18 26.71 -35.99 -23.88
N VAL A 19 25.88 -35.18 -24.53
CA VAL A 19 25.85 -33.74 -24.27
C VAL A 19 25.08 -33.53 -22.97
N PHE A 20 25.78 -33.14 -21.90
CA PHE A 20 25.15 -32.57 -20.71
C PHE A 20 24.50 -31.24 -21.09
N SER A 21 23.22 -31.26 -21.40
CA SER A 21 22.40 -30.05 -21.47
C SER A 21 22.20 -29.55 -20.05
N VAL A 22 23.06 -28.61 -19.62
CA VAL A 22 22.82 -27.79 -18.44
C VAL A 22 21.55 -27.01 -18.71
N VAL A 23 20.42 -27.50 -18.21
CA VAL A 23 19.20 -26.70 -18.12
C VAL A 23 19.50 -25.63 -17.09
N GLY A 24 19.89 -24.45 -17.57
CA GLY A 24 19.91 -23.25 -16.77
C GLY A 24 18.49 -23.05 -16.24
N MET A 25 18.29 -23.33 -14.95
CA MET A 25 17.11 -22.87 -14.23
C MET A 25 17.13 -21.36 -14.32
N ALA A 26 16.34 -20.81 -15.25
CA ALA A 26 16.00 -19.41 -15.26
C ALA A 26 15.35 -19.11 -13.92
N VAL A 27 16.09 -18.44 -13.03
CA VAL A 27 15.55 -17.86 -11.81
C VAL A 27 14.57 -16.78 -12.27
N LEU A 28 13.29 -17.13 -12.33
CA LEU A 28 12.24 -16.14 -12.53
C LEU A 28 12.34 -15.14 -11.38
N PRO A 29 12.37 -13.82 -11.65
CA PRO A 29 12.34 -12.84 -10.58
C PRO A 29 11.04 -13.02 -9.81
N VAL A 30 11.15 -13.53 -8.58
CA VAL A 30 10.02 -13.67 -7.68
C VAL A 30 9.67 -12.26 -7.22
N GLY A 31 8.76 -11.63 -7.98
CA GLY A 31 8.17 -10.35 -7.61
C GLY A 31 7.58 -10.47 -6.22
N THR A 32 7.89 -9.51 -5.35
CA THR A 32 7.06 -9.25 -4.18
C THR A 32 5.63 -9.13 -4.66
N VAL A 33 4.72 -9.99 -4.19
CA VAL A 33 3.29 -9.83 -4.48
C VAL A 33 2.81 -8.63 -3.66
N SER A 34 3.07 -7.43 -4.18
CA SER A 34 2.27 -6.27 -3.85
C SER A 34 0.87 -6.52 -4.38
N ALA A 35 -0.16 -6.08 -3.67
CA ALA A 35 -1.48 -6.05 -4.28
C ALA A 35 -1.38 -5.21 -5.57
N ALA A 36 -1.98 -5.70 -6.66
CA ALA A 36 -1.93 -4.99 -7.93
C ALA A 36 -2.63 -3.63 -7.79
N ASP A 37 -2.03 -2.61 -8.39
CA ASP A 37 -2.65 -1.29 -8.48
C ASP A 37 -4.04 -1.37 -9.14
N ALA A 38 -4.93 -0.44 -8.79
CA ALA A 38 -6.27 -0.35 -9.33
C ALA A 38 -6.26 -0.24 -10.86
N SER A 39 -7.32 -0.74 -11.52
CA SER A 39 -7.46 -0.74 -12.98
C SER A 39 -7.21 0.63 -13.60
N GLY A 40 -7.67 1.71 -12.96
CA GLY A 40 -7.49 3.06 -13.46
C GLY A 40 -6.05 3.57 -13.53
N THR A 41 -5.09 2.87 -12.92
CA THR A 41 -3.66 3.21 -13.07
C THR A 41 -3.12 2.89 -14.47
N THR A 42 -3.68 1.87 -15.15
CA THR A 42 -3.19 1.39 -16.45
C THR A 42 -4.25 1.40 -17.57
N ALA A 43 -5.53 1.51 -17.23
CA ALA A 43 -6.64 1.53 -18.20
C ALA A 43 -6.52 2.67 -19.23
N SER A 44 -7.22 2.57 -20.37
CA SER A 44 -7.33 3.72 -21.29
C SER A 44 -8.13 4.87 -20.64
N ILE A 45 -7.99 6.11 -21.15
CA ILE A 45 -8.83 7.23 -20.66
C ILE A 45 -10.32 6.94 -20.92
N SER A 46 -10.64 6.34 -22.07
CA SER A 46 -12.01 5.93 -22.41
C SER A 46 -12.57 4.95 -21.37
N ASP A 47 -11.78 3.96 -20.95
CA ASP A 47 -12.19 3.01 -19.92
C ASP A 47 -12.31 3.66 -18.54
N ILE A 48 -11.41 4.58 -18.17
CA ILE A 48 -11.57 5.34 -16.93
C ILE A 48 -12.91 6.08 -16.94
N PHE A 49 -13.19 6.82 -18.02
CA PHE A 49 -14.40 7.60 -18.13
C PHE A 49 -15.66 6.71 -18.07
N LYS A 50 -15.65 5.57 -18.78
CA LYS A 50 -16.76 4.61 -18.80
C LYS A 50 -17.03 3.95 -17.43
N ASN A 51 -15.99 3.77 -16.61
CA ASN A 51 -16.10 3.06 -15.33
C ASN A 51 -16.31 3.98 -14.12
N GLN A 52 -16.48 5.30 -14.32
CA GLN A 52 -16.84 6.20 -13.21
C GLN A 52 -18.24 5.85 -12.69
N LEU A 53 -18.36 5.65 -11.37
CA LEU A 53 -19.64 5.31 -10.76
C LEU A 53 -20.56 6.53 -10.61
N PRO A 54 -21.87 6.33 -10.37
CA PRO A 54 -22.81 7.42 -10.16
C PRO A 54 -22.40 8.37 -9.03
N ASP A 55 -21.76 7.86 -7.98
CA ASP A 55 -21.23 8.65 -6.86
C ASP A 55 -20.00 9.51 -7.22
N GLY A 56 -19.34 9.23 -8.35
CA GLY A 56 -18.16 9.93 -8.85
C GLY A 56 -16.83 9.22 -8.62
N GLY A 57 -16.79 8.15 -7.82
CA GLY A 57 -15.59 7.37 -7.58
C GLY A 57 -15.40 6.21 -8.55
N TRP A 58 -14.38 5.39 -8.28
CA TRP A 58 -14.03 4.21 -9.08
C TRP A 58 -13.82 2.98 -8.20
N ARG A 59 -14.12 1.82 -8.80
CA ARG A 59 -13.78 0.51 -8.24
C ARG A 59 -12.27 0.29 -8.37
N LYS A 60 -11.70 -0.50 -7.45
CA LYS A 60 -10.32 -0.97 -7.59
C LYS A 60 -10.14 -1.82 -8.85
N ASP A 61 -11.04 -2.77 -9.07
CA ASP A 61 -11.07 -3.59 -10.29
C ASP A 61 -12.36 -3.29 -11.05
N TYR A 62 -12.25 -2.82 -12.28
CA TYR A 62 -13.41 -2.49 -13.13
C TYR A 62 -14.26 -3.72 -13.48
N LYS A 63 -13.70 -4.93 -13.41
CA LYS A 63 -14.44 -6.18 -13.65
C LYS A 63 -15.25 -6.63 -12.44
N GLN A 64 -14.97 -6.11 -11.25
CA GLN A 64 -15.64 -6.52 -10.04
C GLN A 64 -17.04 -5.89 -9.98
N THR A 65 -18.09 -6.68 -10.21
CA THR A 65 -19.47 -6.16 -10.31
C THR A 65 -20.31 -6.29 -9.05
N SER A 66 -19.91 -7.14 -8.08
CA SER A 66 -20.65 -7.40 -6.83
C SER A 66 -19.81 -7.26 -5.55
N GLY A 67 -20.47 -7.22 -4.39
CA GLY A 67 -19.83 -7.15 -3.07
C GLY A 67 -19.23 -5.79 -2.72
N GLU A 68 -18.42 -5.72 -1.65
CA GLU A 68 -17.82 -4.45 -1.20
C GLU A 68 -16.87 -3.86 -2.26
N TRP A 69 -16.17 -4.70 -3.00
CA TRP A 69 -15.25 -4.27 -4.05
C TRP A 69 -15.93 -3.77 -5.34
N ALA A 70 -17.26 -3.86 -5.43
CA ALA A 70 -18.05 -3.22 -6.46
C ALA A 70 -18.33 -1.72 -6.19
N LYS A 71 -17.99 -1.23 -4.99
CA LYS A 71 -18.18 0.16 -4.60
C LYS A 71 -16.93 0.99 -4.91
N SER A 72 -17.10 2.30 -4.92
CA SER A 72 -15.99 3.25 -5.02
C SER A 72 -15.04 3.12 -3.84
N THR A 73 -13.74 3.15 -4.10
CA THR A 73 -12.69 2.90 -3.11
C THR A 73 -11.47 3.79 -3.36
N ILE A 74 -10.64 3.93 -2.33
CA ILE A 74 -9.30 4.56 -2.41
C ILE A 74 -8.18 3.53 -2.27
N ASP A 75 -8.52 2.25 -2.12
CA ASP A 75 -7.59 1.13 -2.05
C ASP A 75 -6.76 0.99 -3.35
N ASN A 76 -5.50 0.61 -3.22
CA ASN A 76 -4.56 0.39 -4.34
C ASN A 76 -4.57 1.51 -5.39
N LYS A 77 -4.68 2.77 -4.96
CA LYS A 77 -4.66 3.95 -5.83
C LYS A 77 -5.91 4.21 -6.66
N ALA A 78 -7.01 3.52 -6.36
CA ALA A 78 -8.29 3.78 -6.98
C ALA A 78 -8.79 5.21 -6.69
N THR A 79 -9.62 5.71 -7.59
CA THR A 79 -10.23 7.04 -7.59
C THR A 79 -9.24 8.20 -7.78
N TYR A 80 -8.21 8.35 -6.94
CA TYR A 80 -7.31 9.51 -7.03
C TYR A 80 -6.34 9.44 -8.23
N SER A 81 -5.99 8.24 -8.69
CA SER A 81 -5.22 8.08 -9.94
C SER A 81 -6.05 8.48 -11.16
N GLU A 82 -7.29 8.02 -11.21
CA GLU A 82 -8.25 8.29 -12.27
C GLU A 82 -8.52 9.79 -12.40
N ILE A 83 -8.73 10.47 -11.27
CA ILE A 83 -8.91 11.94 -11.23
C ILE A 83 -7.69 12.65 -11.83
N ARG A 84 -6.46 12.29 -11.42
CA ARG A 84 -5.24 12.89 -11.97
C ARG A 84 -5.12 12.65 -13.48
N ARG A 85 -5.43 11.43 -13.93
CA ARG A 85 -5.35 11.06 -15.35
C ARG A 85 -6.39 11.80 -16.20
N LEU A 86 -7.61 11.98 -15.69
CA LEU A 86 -8.65 12.76 -16.36
C LEU A 86 -8.30 14.26 -16.39
N ALA A 87 -7.78 14.82 -15.30
CA ALA A 87 -7.31 16.21 -15.27
C ALA A 87 -6.19 16.46 -16.30
N LYS A 88 -5.23 15.53 -16.39
CA LYS A 88 -4.17 15.57 -17.39
C LYS A 88 -4.70 15.46 -18.82
N GLU A 89 -5.65 14.57 -19.08
CA GLU A 89 -6.24 14.44 -20.41
C GLU A 89 -7.02 15.70 -20.80
N PHE A 90 -7.73 16.33 -19.86
CA PHE A 90 -8.38 17.61 -20.10
C PHE A 90 -7.37 18.68 -20.52
N LYS A 91 -6.21 18.80 -19.84
CA LYS A 91 -5.17 19.75 -20.26
C LYS A 91 -4.62 19.50 -21.66
N LYS A 92 -4.57 18.24 -22.07
CA LYS A 92 -4.07 17.83 -23.38
C LYS A 92 -5.09 18.08 -24.50
N THR A 93 -6.37 17.84 -24.24
CA THR A 93 -7.41 17.78 -25.28
C THR A 93 -8.39 18.95 -25.25
N ASN A 94 -8.49 19.63 -24.11
CA ASN A 94 -9.51 20.62 -23.78
C ASN A 94 -10.96 20.09 -23.87
N ASP A 95 -11.16 18.76 -23.83
CA ASP A 95 -12.48 18.14 -23.87
C ASP A 95 -13.17 18.23 -22.49
N PRO A 96 -14.27 19.00 -22.36
CA PRO A 96 -14.90 19.29 -21.08
C PRO A 96 -15.49 18.06 -20.38
N ARG A 97 -15.64 16.93 -21.07
CA ARG A 97 -16.08 15.67 -20.45
C ARG A 97 -15.08 15.20 -19.40
N TYR A 98 -13.77 15.36 -19.65
CA TYR A 98 -12.74 14.90 -18.73
C TYR A 98 -12.62 15.78 -17.49
N SER A 99 -12.73 17.12 -17.64
CA SER A 99 -12.78 18.02 -16.49
C SER A 99 -14.03 17.79 -15.65
N THR A 100 -15.18 17.56 -16.28
CA THR A 100 -16.44 17.21 -15.59
C THR A 100 -16.29 15.93 -14.77
N ALA A 101 -15.75 14.86 -15.36
CA ALA A 101 -15.51 13.60 -14.64
C ALA A 101 -14.48 13.75 -13.51
N ALA A 102 -13.40 14.50 -13.73
CA ALA A 102 -12.41 14.79 -12.69
C ALA A 102 -13.03 15.57 -11.50
N ILE A 103 -13.81 16.62 -11.78
CA ILE A 103 -14.53 17.40 -10.75
C ILE A 103 -15.50 16.51 -9.97
N LYS A 104 -16.20 15.60 -10.66
CA LYS A 104 -17.10 14.65 -9.99
C LYS A 104 -16.34 13.73 -9.03
N GLY A 105 -15.17 13.24 -9.44
CA GLY A 105 -14.28 12.44 -8.57
C GLY A 105 -13.71 13.22 -7.38
N ILE A 106 -13.33 14.49 -7.57
CA ILE A 106 -12.87 15.36 -6.48
C ILE A 106 -14.00 15.55 -5.45
N ASN A 107 -15.21 15.83 -5.92
CA ASN A 107 -16.38 15.96 -5.05
C ASN A 107 -16.69 14.65 -4.31
N PHE A 108 -16.57 13.51 -4.98
CA PHE A 108 -16.69 12.20 -4.34
C PHE A 108 -15.72 12.04 -3.17
N LEU A 109 -14.43 12.33 -3.38
CA LEU A 109 -13.42 12.23 -2.31
C LEU A 109 -13.73 13.16 -1.14
N ILE A 110 -14.22 14.38 -1.39
CA ILE A 110 -14.64 15.29 -0.32
C ILE A 110 -15.88 14.75 0.41
N ASN A 111 -16.84 14.18 -0.31
CA ASN A 111 -18.10 13.69 0.25
C ASN A 111 -17.96 12.37 1.02
N MET A 112 -16.96 11.55 0.71
CA MET A 112 -16.68 10.31 1.46
C MET A 112 -15.93 10.56 2.77
N GLN A 113 -15.39 11.77 2.98
CA GLN A 113 -14.70 12.13 4.22
C GLN A 113 -15.68 12.13 5.40
N TYR A 114 -15.29 11.48 6.50
CA TYR A 114 -16.05 11.52 7.74
C TYR A 114 -16.03 12.91 8.38
N SER A 115 -16.99 13.18 9.27
CA SER A 115 -17.07 14.44 10.02
C SER A 115 -15.82 14.70 10.88
N ASN A 116 -15.17 13.64 11.37
CA ASN A 116 -13.91 13.70 12.11
C ASN A 116 -12.67 13.90 11.22
N GLY A 117 -12.84 13.94 9.89
CA GLY A 117 -11.78 14.19 8.92
C GLY A 117 -11.10 12.95 8.32
N GLY A 118 -11.39 11.74 8.80
CA GLY A 118 -10.83 10.51 8.23
C GLY A 118 -11.52 10.05 6.94
N TRP A 119 -10.86 9.16 6.19
CA TRP A 119 -11.41 8.54 4.98
C TRP A 119 -11.58 7.03 5.13
N PRO A 120 -12.74 6.46 4.78
CA PRO A 120 -12.89 5.02 4.67
C PRO A 120 -12.10 4.45 3.50
N GLN A 121 -11.73 3.17 3.56
CA GLN A 121 -11.16 2.47 2.41
C GLN A 121 -12.16 2.41 1.25
N VAL A 122 -13.40 2.00 1.56
CA VAL A 122 -14.49 1.83 0.58
C VAL A 122 -15.67 2.68 1.02
N TYR A 123 -16.27 3.42 0.08
CA TYR A 123 -17.37 4.32 0.38
C TYR A 123 -18.63 3.57 0.82
N GLN A 124 -19.26 4.06 1.90
CA GLN A 124 -20.48 3.48 2.50
C GLN A 124 -20.41 1.95 2.67
N SER A 125 -19.30 1.49 3.25
CA SER A 125 -18.99 0.07 3.44
C SER A 125 -19.15 -0.37 4.90
N SER A 126 -18.98 -1.66 5.12
CA SER A 126 -19.09 -2.34 6.41
C SER A 126 -17.77 -3.01 6.78
N GLY A 127 -17.70 -3.66 7.95
CA GLY A 127 -16.48 -4.33 8.42
C GLY A 127 -15.29 -3.37 8.51
N TYR A 128 -14.10 -3.83 8.15
CA TYR A 128 -12.90 -3.00 8.23
C TYR A 128 -12.82 -1.92 7.14
N HIS A 129 -13.54 -2.09 6.04
CA HIS A 129 -13.53 -1.14 4.91
C HIS A 129 -14.04 0.25 5.29
N LYS A 130 -14.83 0.35 6.37
CA LYS A 130 -15.35 1.61 6.90
C LYS A 130 -14.31 2.36 7.76
N HIS A 131 -13.23 1.72 8.19
CA HIS A 131 -12.25 2.34 9.07
C HIS A 131 -11.49 3.46 8.36
N ILE A 132 -11.01 4.44 9.14
CA ILE A 132 -10.05 5.44 8.65
C ILE A 132 -8.83 4.68 8.17
N THR A 133 -8.50 4.77 6.88
CA THR A 133 -7.54 3.86 6.24
C THR A 133 -6.26 4.58 5.83
N TYR A 134 -5.19 4.32 6.57
CA TYR A 134 -3.82 4.69 6.20
C TYR A 134 -3.11 3.59 5.41
N ASN A 135 -3.57 2.34 5.48
CA ASN A 135 -3.05 1.20 4.71
C ASN A 135 -2.83 1.58 3.23
N ASP A 136 -1.68 1.19 2.70
CA ASP A 136 -1.25 1.48 1.33
C ASP A 136 -1.24 3.01 1.01
N ASP A 137 -0.96 3.81 2.04
CA ASP A 137 -0.97 5.29 2.02
C ASP A 137 -2.29 5.91 1.51
N ALA A 138 -3.41 5.18 1.57
CA ALA A 138 -4.64 5.53 0.85
C ALA A 138 -5.16 6.93 1.20
N MET A 139 -5.43 7.20 2.49
CA MET A 139 -5.87 8.53 2.94
C MET A 139 -4.82 9.61 2.67
N ILE A 140 -3.52 9.31 2.80
CA ILE A 140 -2.46 10.30 2.58
C ILE A 140 -2.40 10.73 1.12
N ASN A 141 -2.50 9.79 0.18
CA ASN A 141 -2.51 10.10 -1.25
C ASN A 141 -3.75 10.89 -1.68
N VAL A 142 -4.91 10.64 -1.06
CA VAL A 142 -6.10 11.49 -1.24
C VAL A 142 -5.80 12.92 -0.82
N MET A 143 -5.22 13.13 0.37
CA MET A 143 -4.90 14.47 0.86
C MET A 143 -3.85 15.19 0.00
N ILE A 144 -2.83 14.49 -0.47
CA ILE A 144 -1.83 15.05 -1.40
C ILE A 144 -2.50 15.53 -2.70
N MET A 145 -3.40 14.72 -3.28
CA MET A 145 -4.11 15.12 -4.49
C MET A 145 -5.05 16.32 -4.22
N LEU A 146 -5.73 16.35 -3.06
CA LEU A 146 -6.56 17.49 -2.69
C LEU A 146 -5.75 18.79 -2.45
N ASP A 147 -4.50 18.70 -1.98
CA ASP A 147 -3.57 19.83 -1.96
C ASP A 147 -3.22 20.32 -3.39
N GLU A 148 -2.99 19.40 -4.35
CA GLU A 148 -2.76 19.74 -5.77
C GLU A 148 -3.97 20.48 -6.36
N VAL A 149 -5.19 20.00 -6.06
CA VAL A 149 -6.45 20.65 -6.45
C VAL A 149 -6.58 22.03 -5.83
N ALA A 150 -6.29 22.16 -4.53
CA ALA A 150 -6.35 23.44 -3.82
C ALA A 150 -5.34 24.46 -4.36
N ALA A 151 -4.19 24.00 -4.85
CA ALA A 151 -3.17 24.86 -5.45
C ALA A 151 -3.59 25.44 -6.81
N ARG A 152 -4.56 24.83 -7.51
CA ARG A 152 -5.07 25.26 -8.83
C ARG A 152 -3.94 25.47 -9.86
N LYS A 153 -2.97 24.55 -9.89
CA LYS A 153 -1.80 24.59 -10.77
C LYS A 153 -1.70 23.33 -11.61
N GLY A 154 -0.89 23.39 -12.66
CA GLY A 154 -0.62 22.25 -13.54
C GLY A 154 -1.91 21.65 -14.13
N ASP A 155 -2.07 20.34 -13.95
CA ASP A 155 -3.22 19.59 -14.44
C ASP A 155 -4.55 20.04 -13.80
N PHE A 156 -4.51 20.64 -12.61
CA PHE A 156 -5.69 21.17 -11.90
C PHE A 156 -5.89 22.68 -12.07
N SER A 157 -5.22 23.32 -13.04
CA SER A 157 -5.37 24.77 -13.30
C SER A 157 -6.80 25.23 -13.65
N PHE A 158 -7.66 24.30 -14.06
CA PHE A 158 -9.05 24.58 -14.43
C PHE A 158 -10.03 24.59 -13.24
N ILE A 159 -9.57 24.19 -12.05
CA ILE A 159 -10.42 24.13 -10.86
C ILE A 159 -10.78 25.54 -10.39
N ASP A 160 -12.07 25.76 -10.08
CA ASP A 160 -12.54 27.02 -9.53
C ASP A 160 -12.11 27.23 -8.06
N SER A 161 -12.22 28.47 -7.58
CA SER A 161 -11.83 28.83 -6.22
C SER A 161 -12.69 28.14 -5.15
N THR A 162 -13.96 27.86 -5.44
CA THR A 162 -14.89 27.25 -4.50
C THR A 162 -14.49 25.80 -4.20
N LEU A 163 -14.26 25.00 -5.23
CA LEU A 163 -13.80 23.62 -5.09
C LEU A 163 -12.40 23.55 -4.50
N ALA A 164 -11.49 24.44 -4.92
CA ALA A 164 -10.16 24.53 -4.33
C ALA A 164 -10.20 24.80 -2.81
N ASN A 165 -11.05 25.74 -2.36
CA ASN A 165 -11.25 26.02 -0.94
C ASN A 165 -11.85 24.83 -0.18
N ARG A 166 -12.82 24.13 -0.79
CA ARG A 166 -13.39 22.90 -0.19
C ARG A 166 -12.33 21.81 -0.05
N SER A 167 -11.47 21.61 -1.05
CA SER A 167 -10.34 20.67 -0.98
C SER A 167 -9.37 21.04 0.12
N LYS A 168 -8.98 22.32 0.23
CA LYS A 168 -8.12 22.82 1.31
C LYS A 168 -8.72 22.55 2.70
N ASN A 169 -10.02 22.82 2.87
CA ASN A 169 -10.72 22.57 4.13
C ASN A 169 -10.82 21.08 4.45
N SER A 170 -11.02 20.24 3.44
CA SER A 170 -11.02 18.78 3.58
C SER A 170 -9.66 18.26 4.04
N VAL A 171 -8.56 18.75 3.46
CA VAL A 171 -7.19 18.43 3.90
C VAL A 171 -6.95 18.87 5.34
N ALA A 172 -7.39 20.08 5.73
CA ALA A 172 -7.26 20.56 7.11
C ALA A 172 -7.95 19.63 8.12
N LYS A 173 -9.16 19.14 7.82
CA LYS A 173 -9.83 18.12 8.64
C LYS A 173 -9.07 16.80 8.67
N GLY A 174 -8.49 16.39 7.55
CA GLY A 174 -7.64 15.19 7.47
C GLY A 174 -6.39 15.27 8.36
N VAL A 175 -5.77 16.45 8.45
CA VAL A 175 -4.67 16.70 9.40
C VAL A 175 -5.15 16.55 10.83
N GLU A 176 -6.30 17.10 11.21
CA GLU A 176 -6.85 16.90 12.56
C GLU A 176 -7.15 15.42 12.84
N ALA A 177 -7.66 14.67 11.87
CA ALA A 177 -7.86 13.21 12.00
C ALA A 177 -6.55 12.46 12.25
N ILE A 178 -5.47 12.81 11.53
CA ILE A 178 -4.12 12.26 11.79
C ILE A 178 -3.71 12.54 13.24
N LEU A 179 -3.82 13.79 13.69
CA LEU A 179 -3.38 14.16 15.03
C LEU A 179 -4.21 13.44 16.11
N ASN A 180 -5.51 13.29 15.91
CA ASN A 180 -6.42 12.66 16.86
C ASN A 180 -6.35 11.11 16.87
N THR A 181 -5.80 10.52 15.81
CA THR A 181 -5.60 9.05 15.73
C THR A 181 -4.20 8.62 16.16
N GLN A 182 -3.27 9.55 16.41
CA GLN A 182 -1.94 9.17 16.87
C GLN A 182 -2.02 8.47 18.22
N VAL A 183 -1.39 7.29 18.31
CA VAL A 183 -1.51 6.46 19.49
C VAL A 183 -0.62 7.00 20.60
N VAL A 184 -1.22 7.19 21.78
CA VAL A 184 -0.51 7.47 23.03
C VAL A 184 -0.33 6.16 23.79
N SER A 185 0.92 5.79 24.06
CA SER A 185 1.28 4.59 24.84
C SER A 185 2.25 4.97 25.94
N GLY A 186 1.96 4.58 27.19
CA GLY A 186 2.77 4.97 28.35
C GLY A 186 2.94 6.48 28.50
N GLY A 187 1.90 7.27 28.17
CA GLY A 187 1.92 8.73 28.22
C GLY A 187 2.73 9.42 27.11
N LYS A 188 3.24 8.68 26.13
CA LYS A 188 4.04 9.23 25.02
C LYS A 188 3.33 9.05 23.69
N LEU A 189 3.40 10.07 22.83
CA LEU A 189 3.00 9.95 21.43
C LEU A 189 3.91 8.94 20.73
N THR A 190 3.30 8.08 19.92
CA THR A 190 4.01 7.03 19.17
C THR A 190 3.73 7.20 17.68
N ALA A 191 3.16 6.19 17.04
CA ALA A 191 2.84 6.11 15.63
C ALA A 191 1.32 5.92 15.43
N TRP A 192 0.94 5.43 14.26
CA TRP A 192 -0.44 5.11 13.88
C TRP A 192 -0.56 3.62 13.59
N GLY A 193 -1.79 3.11 13.57
CA GLY A 193 -2.11 1.81 12.97
C GLY A 193 -2.37 1.96 11.47
N GLN A 194 -2.41 0.83 10.75
CA GLN A 194 -2.79 0.84 9.33
C GLN A 194 -4.22 1.33 9.12
N GLN A 195 -5.11 1.06 10.07
CA GLN A 195 -6.46 1.59 10.09
C GLN A 195 -6.89 1.92 11.52
N HIS A 196 -7.76 2.91 11.63
CA HIS A 196 -8.36 3.34 12.87
C HIS A 196 -9.88 3.29 12.77
N ASP A 197 -10.54 2.83 13.82
CA ASP A 197 -11.99 2.82 13.85
C ASP A 197 -12.54 4.24 13.66
N SER A 198 -13.52 4.38 12.78
CA SER A 198 -14.01 5.69 12.34
C SER A 198 -14.82 6.41 13.42
N SER A 199 -15.21 5.74 14.49
CA SER A 199 -15.94 6.34 15.62
C SER A 199 -15.02 6.57 16.81
N SER A 200 -14.32 5.54 17.27
CA SER A 200 -13.47 5.59 18.47
C SER A 200 -12.06 6.12 18.23
N LEU A 201 -11.62 6.23 16.97
CA LEU A 201 -10.28 6.66 16.55
C LEU A 201 -9.13 5.74 16.99
N LYS A 202 -9.42 4.63 17.65
CA LYS A 202 -8.42 3.65 18.08
C LYS A 202 -7.95 2.79 16.89
N PRO A 203 -6.71 2.26 16.91
CA PRO A 203 -6.30 1.26 15.93
C PRO A 203 -7.30 0.11 15.86
N ALA A 204 -7.56 -0.38 14.65
CA ALA A 204 -8.56 -1.40 14.39
C ALA A 204 -8.01 -2.54 13.52
N SER A 205 -8.65 -3.70 13.56
CA SER A 205 -8.29 -4.83 12.71
C SER A 205 -8.69 -4.58 11.26
N ALA A 206 -8.03 -5.27 10.32
CA ALA A 206 -8.47 -5.40 8.94
C ALA A 206 -8.67 -6.87 8.57
N ARG A 207 -7.78 -7.42 7.74
CA ARG A 207 -7.77 -8.85 7.42
C ARG A 207 -7.37 -9.64 8.67
N ILE A 208 -7.62 -10.96 8.67
CA ILE A 208 -7.36 -11.83 9.84
C ILE A 208 -5.92 -11.73 10.37
N TYR A 209 -4.96 -11.41 9.49
CA TYR A 209 -3.54 -11.24 9.81
C TYR A 209 -3.12 -9.79 10.07
N GLU A 210 -4.08 -8.87 10.24
CA GLU A 210 -3.87 -7.44 10.48
C GLU A 210 -4.68 -7.01 11.70
N VAL A 211 -4.10 -7.23 12.87
CA VAL A 211 -4.69 -6.92 14.17
C VAL A 211 -4.41 -5.46 14.57
N PRO A 212 -5.12 -4.90 15.57
CA PRO A 212 -4.86 -3.55 16.07
C PRO A 212 -3.42 -3.45 16.57
N SER A 213 -2.63 -2.59 15.93
CA SER A 213 -1.19 -2.49 16.14
C SER A 213 -0.67 -1.14 15.66
N LEU A 214 0.56 -0.79 16.04
CA LEU A 214 1.32 0.31 15.42
C LEU A 214 1.98 -0.19 14.15
N THR A 215 1.99 0.63 13.10
CA THR A 215 2.66 0.31 11.83
C THR A 215 3.80 1.26 11.53
N ALA A 216 4.97 0.72 11.19
CA ALA A 216 6.13 1.54 10.84
C ALA A 216 5.99 2.17 9.45
N GLY A 217 5.55 1.39 8.45
CA GLY A 217 5.48 1.82 7.05
C GLY A 217 4.57 3.01 6.83
N GLU A 218 3.28 2.85 7.11
CA GLU A 218 2.28 3.92 6.85
C GLU A 218 2.56 5.17 7.70
N SER A 219 3.06 4.98 8.92
CA SER A 219 3.40 6.09 9.82
C SER A 219 4.53 6.96 9.27
N VAL A 220 5.45 6.42 8.48
CA VAL A 220 6.50 7.21 7.82
C VAL A 220 5.89 8.20 6.83
N THR A 221 4.93 7.75 6.04
CA THR A 221 4.24 8.60 5.06
C THR A 221 3.42 9.68 5.78
N ILE A 222 2.75 9.33 6.89
CA ILE A 222 2.07 10.30 7.74
C ILE A 222 3.04 11.39 8.24
N VAL A 223 4.21 11.00 8.78
CA VAL A 223 5.21 11.97 9.25
C VAL A 223 5.70 12.87 8.11
N LYS A 224 6.01 12.30 6.95
CA LYS A 224 6.41 13.08 5.77
C LYS A 224 5.33 14.07 5.36
N PHE A 225 4.07 13.65 5.35
CA PHE A 225 2.95 14.53 5.05
C PHE A 225 2.82 15.67 6.08
N LEU A 226 2.89 15.36 7.38
CA LEU A 226 2.86 16.36 8.45
C LEU A 226 4.01 17.37 8.35
N LYS A 227 5.22 16.94 7.94
CA LYS A 227 6.38 17.84 7.70
C LYS A 227 6.12 18.87 6.59
N THR A 228 5.14 18.65 5.70
CA THR A 228 4.76 19.64 4.69
C THR A 228 3.77 20.70 5.20
N ARG A 229 3.22 20.52 6.40
CA ARG A 229 2.22 21.43 6.98
C ARG A 229 2.90 22.59 7.71
N PRO A 230 2.23 23.76 7.84
CA PRO A 230 2.72 24.82 8.69
C PRO A 230 2.99 24.31 10.11
N ALA A 231 4.19 24.59 10.63
CA ALA A 231 4.58 24.13 11.95
C ALA A 231 3.67 24.77 13.02
N ASN A 232 3.15 23.93 13.91
CA ASN A 232 2.51 24.33 15.15
C ASN A 232 2.87 23.34 16.26
N ALA A 233 2.49 23.65 17.50
CA ALA A 233 2.86 22.83 18.66
C ALA A 233 2.39 21.37 18.55
N LYS A 234 1.14 21.14 18.10
CA LYS A 234 0.57 19.79 17.96
C LYS A 234 1.26 18.99 16.86
N ILE A 235 1.44 19.57 15.68
CA ILE A 235 2.12 18.91 14.55
C ILE A 235 3.58 18.61 14.90
N THR A 236 4.26 19.56 15.55
CA THR A 236 5.65 19.37 15.99
C THR A 236 5.77 18.25 17.02
N ALA A 237 4.88 18.21 18.02
CA ALA A 237 4.86 17.15 19.01
C ALA A 237 4.54 15.78 18.39
N SER A 238 3.60 15.76 17.44
CA SER A 238 3.22 14.56 16.70
C SER A 238 4.38 13.96 15.92
N ILE A 239 5.08 14.78 15.12
CA ILE A 239 6.26 14.38 14.35
C ILE A 239 7.35 13.87 15.29
N LYS A 240 7.69 14.64 16.34
CA LYS A 240 8.74 14.25 17.29
C LYS A 240 8.42 12.96 18.04
N GLY A 241 7.15 12.74 18.40
CA GLY A 241 6.70 11.50 19.04
C GLY A 241 6.91 10.28 18.15
N ALA A 242 6.52 10.38 16.87
CA ALA A 242 6.71 9.32 15.90
C ALA A 242 8.19 9.04 15.62
N GLU A 243 9.01 10.08 15.42
CA GLU A 243 10.46 9.95 15.21
C GLU A 243 11.17 9.32 16.42
N ALA A 244 10.81 9.74 17.64
CA ALA A 244 11.32 9.12 18.85
C ALA A 244 10.93 7.65 18.97
N TRP A 245 9.68 7.31 18.59
CA TRP A 245 9.22 5.93 18.57
C TRP A 245 9.97 5.09 17.53
N PHE A 246 10.14 5.56 16.29
CA PHE A 246 10.92 4.86 15.27
C PHE A 246 12.35 4.58 15.74
N ASN A 247 13.00 5.54 16.40
CA ASN A 247 14.33 5.34 16.97
C ASN A 247 14.34 4.29 18.08
N LYS A 248 13.31 4.26 18.94
CA LYS A 248 13.17 3.28 20.02
C LYS A 248 12.99 1.85 19.49
N VAL A 249 12.18 1.66 18.45
CA VAL A 249 11.79 0.32 17.96
C VAL A 249 12.64 -0.21 16.80
N LYS A 250 13.70 0.53 16.46
CA LYS A 250 14.68 0.19 15.42
C LYS A 250 15.36 -1.15 15.72
N ILE A 251 15.45 -2.00 14.72
CA ILE A 251 16.09 -3.32 14.82
C ILE A 251 17.43 -3.25 14.08
N THR A 252 18.51 -3.61 14.76
CA THR A 252 19.88 -3.63 14.23
C THR A 252 20.49 -5.02 14.36
N GLY A 253 21.53 -5.31 13.58
CA GLY A 253 22.21 -6.61 13.63
C GLY A 253 21.50 -7.72 12.88
N TYR A 254 20.51 -7.38 12.08
CA TYR A 254 19.66 -8.33 11.36
C TYR A 254 19.36 -7.84 9.95
N LYS A 255 19.46 -8.76 8.98
CA LYS A 255 19.04 -8.57 7.59
C LYS A 255 17.73 -9.30 7.35
N TYR A 256 16.77 -8.63 6.72
CA TYR A 256 15.55 -9.24 6.21
C TYR A 256 15.78 -9.78 4.79
N GLU A 257 15.70 -11.11 4.64
CA GLU A 257 15.85 -11.78 3.35
C GLU A 257 14.51 -12.34 2.88
N ARG A 258 14.18 -12.09 1.62
CA ARG A 258 12.99 -12.62 0.94
C ARG A 258 13.47 -13.43 -0.26
N ALA A 259 13.20 -14.74 -0.28
CA ALA A 259 13.65 -15.63 -1.35
C ALA A 259 12.69 -16.82 -1.47
N ASN A 260 12.44 -17.29 -2.71
CA ASN A 260 11.69 -18.52 -3.00
C ASN A 260 10.32 -18.61 -2.31
N GLY A 261 9.57 -17.49 -2.29
CA GLY A 261 8.25 -17.43 -1.65
C GLY A 261 8.30 -17.57 -0.12
N ASP A 262 9.45 -17.29 0.50
CA ASP A 262 9.65 -17.30 1.94
C ASP A 262 10.38 -16.03 2.39
N SER A 263 10.37 -15.76 3.70
CA SER A 263 11.15 -14.67 4.28
C SER A 263 11.72 -15.05 5.64
N LYS A 264 12.92 -14.56 5.94
CA LYS A 264 13.62 -14.82 7.20
C LYS A 264 14.44 -13.62 7.64
N ILE A 265 14.74 -13.61 8.92
CA ILE A 265 15.68 -12.67 9.52
C ILE A 265 16.99 -13.39 9.76
N ILE A 266 18.10 -12.83 9.26
CA ILE A 266 19.44 -13.40 9.35
C ILE A 266 20.30 -12.46 10.19
N ALA A 267 21.08 -12.99 11.14
CA ALA A 267 22.04 -12.19 11.88
C ALA A 267 23.09 -11.59 10.93
N ASP A 268 23.25 -10.28 10.99
CA ASP A 268 24.21 -9.51 10.19
C ASP A 268 24.49 -8.19 10.92
N SER A 269 25.63 -8.12 11.62
CA SER A 269 26.02 -6.95 12.40
C SER A 269 26.30 -5.70 11.54
N LYS A 270 26.46 -5.88 10.22
CA LYS A 270 26.71 -4.79 9.26
C LYS A 270 25.45 -4.38 8.52
N ALA A 271 24.32 -5.07 8.71
CA ALA A 271 23.08 -4.75 8.04
C ALA A 271 22.57 -3.36 8.45
N ALA A 272 22.01 -2.67 7.46
CA ALA A 272 21.27 -1.45 7.71
C ALA A 272 20.07 -1.74 8.63
N PRO A 273 19.66 -0.77 9.45
CA PRO A 273 18.54 -0.97 10.36
C PRO A 273 17.23 -1.28 9.64
N ILE A 274 16.42 -2.11 10.27
CA ILE A 274 15.08 -2.50 9.81
C ILE A 274 14.05 -2.24 10.91
N TRP A 275 12.79 -2.24 10.50
CA TRP A 275 11.63 -2.10 11.37
C TRP A 275 10.62 -3.19 11.02
N ALA A 276 9.92 -3.71 12.02
CA ALA A 276 8.80 -4.60 11.78
C ALA A 276 7.63 -3.81 11.17
N ARG A 277 6.77 -4.49 10.41
CA ARG A 277 5.56 -3.88 9.87
C ARG A 277 4.56 -3.54 10.97
N PHE A 278 4.46 -4.42 11.97
CA PHE A 278 3.53 -4.29 13.09
C PHE A 278 4.23 -4.40 14.43
N TYR A 279 3.80 -3.57 15.36
CA TYR A 279 4.22 -3.59 16.75
C TYR A 279 3.01 -3.63 17.67
N GLU A 280 3.09 -4.49 18.68
CA GLU A 280 2.09 -4.59 19.74
C GLU A 280 2.03 -3.29 20.56
N ILE A 281 0.83 -2.74 20.68
CA ILE A 281 0.59 -1.50 21.43
C ILE A 281 0.87 -1.76 22.91
N GLY A 282 1.63 -0.87 23.55
CA GLY A 282 1.98 -0.97 24.97
C GLY A 282 3.34 -1.62 25.24
N THR A 283 3.75 -2.61 24.44
CA THR A 283 5.02 -3.33 24.62
C THR A 283 6.08 -2.98 23.59
N ASP A 284 5.68 -2.43 22.45
CA ASP A 284 6.54 -2.16 21.28
C ASP A 284 7.26 -3.42 20.75
N LYS A 285 6.69 -4.61 21.00
CA LYS A 285 7.23 -5.86 20.46
C LYS A 285 6.80 -6.03 19.00
N PRO A 286 7.71 -6.40 18.08
CA PRO A 286 7.33 -6.89 16.76
C PRO A 286 6.34 -8.04 16.85
N ILE A 287 5.28 -8.00 16.02
CA ILE A 287 4.28 -9.07 15.95
C ILE A 287 4.09 -9.57 14.51
N PHE A 288 3.78 -10.86 14.40
CA PHE A 288 3.58 -11.58 13.15
C PHE A 288 2.30 -12.40 13.27
N ILE A 289 1.47 -12.39 12.23
CA ILE A 289 0.17 -13.05 12.27
C ILE A 289 0.00 -13.87 10.99
N GLY A 290 -0.26 -15.17 11.16
CA GLY A 290 -0.54 -16.08 10.06
C GLY A 290 -2.02 -16.05 9.67
N ARG A 291 -2.44 -17.02 8.84
CA ARG A 291 -3.87 -17.19 8.53
C ARG A 291 -4.70 -17.73 9.70
N ASP A 292 -4.05 -18.20 10.76
CA ASP A 292 -4.71 -18.60 12.01
C ASP A 292 -5.19 -17.39 12.84
N GLY A 293 -4.78 -16.17 12.49
CA GLY A 293 -5.16 -14.95 13.20
C GLY A 293 -4.50 -14.80 14.58
N VAL A 294 -3.53 -15.64 14.92
CA VAL A 294 -2.89 -15.65 16.23
C VAL A 294 -1.62 -14.79 16.19
N VAL A 295 -1.49 -13.88 17.16
CA VAL A 295 -0.28 -13.09 17.35
C VAL A 295 0.89 -13.99 17.74
N LYS A 296 1.96 -13.94 16.95
CA LYS A 296 3.26 -14.56 17.22
C LYS A 296 4.34 -13.48 17.34
N TYR A 297 5.43 -13.81 18.01
CA TYR A 297 6.56 -12.88 18.23
C TYR A 297 7.84 -13.27 17.47
N LYS A 298 7.78 -14.34 16.68
CA LYS A 298 8.84 -14.70 15.73
C LYS A 298 8.26 -14.89 14.34
N LEU A 299 8.94 -14.36 13.34
CA LEU A 299 8.56 -14.53 11.94
C LEU A 299 8.52 -16.01 11.53
N SER A 300 9.37 -16.87 12.12
CA SER A 300 9.39 -18.31 11.87
C SER A 300 8.12 -19.04 12.27
N ASP A 301 7.31 -18.45 13.16
CA ASP A 301 6.18 -19.12 13.81
C ASP A 301 4.87 -18.94 13.03
N ILE A 302 4.89 -18.18 11.93
CA ILE A 302 3.76 -18.04 11.00
C ILE A 302 3.94 -18.91 9.76
N ASP A 303 2.84 -19.20 9.06
CA ASP A 303 2.83 -20.03 7.87
C ASP A 303 3.71 -19.45 6.75
N LYS A 304 4.38 -20.35 5.98
CA LYS A 304 5.33 -19.97 4.92
C LYS A 304 4.69 -19.04 3.87
N GLU A 305 3.43 -19.29 3.54
CA GLU A 305 2.69 -18.50 2.56
C GLU A 305 2.54 -17.04 3.00
N ARG A 306 2.15 -16.77 4.26
CA ARG A 306 2.12 -15.41 4.80
C ARG A 306 3.49 -14.82 5.03
N ARG A 307 4.46 -15.64 5.47
CA ARG A 307 5.83 -15.19 5.71
C ARG A 307 6.49 -14.64 4.45
N GLY A 308 6.36 -15.34 3.33
CA GLY A 308 6.87 -14.92 2.03
C GLY A 308 5.94 -13.97 1.26
N GLY A 309 4.62 -14.10 1.41
CA GLY A 309 3.63 -13.33 0.65
C GLY A 309 3.41 -11.90 1.14
N TYR A 310 3.95 -11.53 2.32
CA TYR A 310 3.76 -10.22 2.92
C TYR A 310 5.09 -9.66 3.44
N ALA A 311 5.30 -8.35 3.32
CA ALA A 311 6.51 -7.70 3.82
C ALA A 311 6.37 -7.41 5.31
N TRP A 312 6.98 -8.25 6.15
CA TRP A 312 6.91 -8.15 7.61
C TRP A 312 7.98 -7.24 8.22
N TYR A 313 9.02 -6.92 7.46
CA TYR A 313 10.03 -5.95 7.84
C TYR A 313 10.38 -5.05 6.64
N GLY A 314 10.89 -3.87 6.95
CA GLY A 314 11.32 -2.91 5.94
C GLY A 314 12.26 -1.86 6.52
N ASN A 315 12.81 -1.04 5.63
CA ASN A 315 13.68 0.08 5.98
C ASN A 315 12.93 1.43 5.92
N TRP A 316 11.60 1.43 6.03
CA TRP A 316 10.77 2.61 5.76
C TRP A 316 11.21 3.87 6.53
N PRO A 317 11.52 3.81 7.84
CA PRO A 317 11.97 4.98 8.60
C PRO A 317 13.41 5.42 8.34
N SER A 318 14.21 4.69 7.56
CA SER A 318 15.64 4.99 7.35
C SER A 318 15.93 6.34 6.71
N LYS A 319 14.94 6.96 6.05
CA LYS A 319 15.05 8.23 5.32
C LYS A 319 14.16 9.34 5.88
N LEU A 320 13.73 9.23 7.15
CA LEU A 320 12.93 10.25 7.82
C LEU A 320 13.77 11.40 8.36
#